data_AF-A0A377WK77-F1
#
_entry.id   AF-A0A377WK77-F1
#
_cell.length_a   1.000
_cell.length_b   1.000
_cell.length_c   1.000
_cell.angle_alpha   90.00
_cell.angle_beta   90.00
_cell.angle_gamma   90.00
#
_symmetry.space_group_name_H-M   'P 1'
#
loop_
_entity.id
_entity.type
_entity.pdbx_description
1 polymer ?
#
loop_
_entity_poly.entity_id
_entity_poly.type
_entity_poly.pdbx_seq_one_letter_code
_entity_poly.pdbx_strand_id
1 'polypeptide(L)'
;MGAMAVVLMAGVSVKTFAAENLLNQIKERGTLRVGLEGTYPPFSFQGDDGKLTGFEVEFANELAKHLGVKADLKPTKWDGMLASLDSKRIDVVINQVTISEERKKKYDFSTPYTVSGVQALVKKGNEGVIKTAADLKGKKVGVGLGH
;
A
#
# COMPACT_ATOMS: atom_id res chain seq x y z
N MET A 1 8.41 -54.88 17.39
CA MET A 1 8.78 -54.08 16.20
C MET A 1 7.69 -53.04 16.03
N GLY A 2 7.97 -51.80 16.49
CA GLY A 2 6.97 -50.77 16.74
C GLY A 2 6.56 -50.01 15.47
N ALA A 3 5.26 -49.70 15.38
CA ALA A 3 4.64 -48.93 14.31
C ALA A 3 5.15 -47.48 14.32
N MET A 4 5.56 -47.00 13.15
CA MET A 4 5.95 -45.60 12.93
C MET A 4 4.69 -44.82 12.56
N ALA A 5 4.13 -44.12 13.54
CA ALA A 5 3.04 -43.17 13.31
C ALA A 5 3.63 -41.93 12.61
N VAL A 6 3.34 -41.77 11.33
CA VAL A 6 3.56 -40.52 10.61
C VAL A 6 2.47 -39.55 11.07
N VAL A 7 2.81 -38.68 12.01
CA VAL A 7 1.96 -37.54 12.35
C VAL A 7 2.08 -36.54 11.22
N LEU A 8 1.07 -36.51 10.36
CA LEU A 8 0.79 -35.40 9.45
C LEU A 8 0.47 -34.17 10.31
N MET A 9 1.49 -33.36 10.62
CA MET A 9 1.24 -32.02 11.14
C MET A 9 0.64 -31.18 10.02
N ALA A 10 -0.63 -30.82 10.24
CA ALA A 10 -1.44 -29.96 9.39
C ALA A 10 -0.71 -28.64 9.07
N GLY A 11 -0.87 -28.19 7.83
CA GLY A 11 -0.30 -26.96 7.27
C GLY A 11 -0.85 -25.68 7.88
N VAL A 12 -0.61 -25.46 9.17
CA VAL A 12 -0.81 -24.17 9.83
C VAL A 12 0.35 -23.25 9.46
N SER A 13 0.13 -22.53 8.36
CA SER A 13 0.51 -21.13 8.14
C SER A 13 1.93 -20.67 8.46
N VAL A 14 2.88 -20.94 7.55
CA VAL A 14 4.15 -20.20 7.48
C VAL A 14 3.93 -18.68 7.40
N LYS A 15 2.84 -18.23 6.75
CA LYS A 15 2.46 -16.80 6.66
C LYS A 15 2.05 -16.19 8.00
N THR A 16 1.29 -16.91 8.83
CA THR A 16 0.87 -16.43 10.16
C THR A 16 2.08 -16.26 11.07
N PHE A 17 3.03 -17.22 11.05
CA PHE A 17 4.28 -17.09 11.80
C PHE A 17 5.13 -15.89 11.36
N ALA A 18 5.22 -15.60 10.05
CA ALA A 18 5.96 -14.45 9.56
C ALA A 18 5.32 -13.10 9.97
N ALA A 19 3.99 -13.01 9.93
CA ALA A 19 3.26 -11.82 10.35
C ALA A 19 3.34 -11.58 11.87
N GLU A 20 3.22 -12.63 12.68
CA GLU A 20 3.41 -12.55 14.14
C GLU A 20 4.82 -12.10 14.50
N ASN A 21 5.83 -12.61 13.77
CA ASN A 21 7.22 -12.19 13.95
C ASN A 21 7.41 -10.70 13.62
N LEU A 22 6.88 -10.22 12.49
CA LEU A 22 6.99 -8.80 12.11
C LEU A 22 6.28 -7.90 13.12
N LEU A 23 5.07 -8.26 13.57
CA LEU A 23 4.33 -7.50 14.56
C LEU A 23 5.10 -7.36 15.88
N ASN A 24 5.73 -8.45 16.34
CA ASN A 24 6.57 -8.42 17.54
C ASN A 24 7.78 -7.50 17.35
N GLN A 25 8.46 -7.55 16.20
CA GLN A 25 9.57 -6.65 15.88
C GLN A 25 9.15 -5.19 15.83
N ILE A 26 7.96 -4.88 15.30
CA ILE A 26 7.39 -3.52 15.28
C ILE A 26 7.15 -3.03 16.71
N LYS A 27 6.54 -3.85 17.55
CA LYS A 27 6.24 -3.52 18.95
C LYS A 27 7.51 -3.32 19.78
N GLU A 28 8.48 -4.23 19.65
CA GLU A 28 9.77 -4.14 20.35
C GLU A 28 10.55 -2.87 19.94
N ARG A 29 10.55 -2.55 18.64
CA ARG A 29 11.18 -1.34 18.12
C ARG A 29 10.39 -0.06 18.44
N GLY A 30 9.12 -0.17 18.81
CA GLY A 30 8.23 0.96 19.10
C GLY A 30 7.86 1.82 17.89
N THR A 31 8.09 1.33 16.65
CA THR A 31 7.81 2.09 15.41
C THR A 31 7.29 1.22 14.27
N LEU A 32 6.21 1.67 13.63
CA LEU A 32 5.71 1.15 12.35
C LEU A 32 6.26 2.02 11.21
N ARG A 33 7.11 1.44 10.35
CA ARG A 33 7.72 2.13 9.20
C ARG A 33 6.78 2.07 8.01
N VAL A 34 6.23 3.22 7.62
CA VAL A 34 5.18 3.31 6.59
C VAL A 34 5.73 3.97 5.34
N GLY A 35 5.68 3.27 4.21
CA GLY A 35 5.94 3.85 2.90
C GLY A 35 4.70 4.56 2.34
N LEU A 36 4.90 5.79 1.87
CA LEU A 36 3.93 6.64 1.18
C LEU A 36 4.67 7.62 0.26
N GLU A 37 3.99 8.35 -0.62
CA GLU A 37 4.65 9.29 -1.54
C GLU A 37 4.85 10.70 -0.98
N GLY A 38 3.88 11.23 -0.25
CA GLY A 38 3.93 12.60 0.27
C GLY A 38 3.84 13.69 -0.81
N THR A 39 3.43 13.31 -2.03
CA THR A 39 3.22 14.23 -3.16
C THR A 39 1.87 13.99 -3.88
N TYR A 40 0.98 13.23 -3.25
CA TYR A 40 -0.30 12.79 -3.81
C TYR A 40 -1.51 13.28 -2.98
N PRO A 41 -1.94 14.54 -3.14
CA PRO A 41 -3.13 15.05 -2.46
C PRO A 41 -4.42 14.40 -3.01
N PRO A 42 -5.44 14.19 -2.16
CA PRO A 42 -5.52 14.52 -0.73
C PRO A 42 -5.00 13.39 0.18
N PHE A 43 -4.33 12.37 -0.37
CA PHE A 43 -3.99 11.14 0.34
C PHE A 43 -2.73 11.26 1.19
N SER A 44 -1.59 11.60 0.57
CA SER A 44 -0.37 11.92 1.29
C SER A 44 0.37 13.06 0.59
N PHE A 45 0.51 14.20 1.25
CA PHE A 45 1.09 15.40 0.64
C PHE A 45 1.75 16.29 1.69
N GLN A 46 2.63 17.19 1.27
CA GLN A 46 3.18 18.21 2.15
C GLN A 46 2.21 19.39 2.24
N GLY A 47 1.77 19.73 3.45
CA GLY A 47 0.95 20.91 3.72
C GLY A 47 1.75 22.21 3.68
N ASP A 48 1.06 23.33 3.82
CA ASP A 48 1.66 24.67 3.75
C ASP A 48 2.71 24.91 4.86
N ASP A 49 2.58 24.22 5.99
CA ASP A 49 3.54 24.26 7.09
C ASP A 49 4.78 23.37 6.86
N GLY A 50 4.88 22.77 5.67
CA GLY A 50 5.97 21.89 5.28
C GLY A 50 5.88 20.49 5.89
N LYS A 51 4.84 20.15 6.64
CA LYS A 51 4.67 18.81 7.22
C LYS A 51 3.88 17.91 6.30
N LEU A 52 4.16 16.63 6.41
CA LEU A 52 3.41 15.59 5.74
C LEU A 52 2.01 15.48 6.36
N THR A 53 0.98 15.48 5.53
CA THR A 53 -0.44 15.45 5.90
C THR A 53 -1.28 14.73 4.82
N GLY A 54 -2.58 14.58 5.08
CA GLY A 54 -3.53 13.89 4.21
C GLY A 54 -4.11 12.62 4.84
N PHE A 55 -5.10 12.05 4.16
CA PHE A 55 -5.86 10.90 4.67
C PHE A 55 -4.97 9.71 5.07
N GLU A 56 -4.01 9.32 4.24
CA GLU A 56 -3.16 8.14 4.47
C GLU A 56 -2.10 8.39 5.55
N VAL A 57 -1.74 9.65 5.77
CA VAL A 57 -0.86 10.08 6.86
C VAL A 57 -1.57 9.95 8.21
N GLU A 58 -2.81 10.46 8.28
CA GLU A 58 -3.65 10.32 9.46
C GLU A 58 -4.00 8.86 9.74
N PHE A 59 -4.33 8.09 8.69
CA PHE A 59 -4.60 6.67 8.80
C PHE A 59 -3.38 5.88 9.31
N ALA A 60 -2.18 6.15 8.79
CA ALA A 60 -0.94 5.54 9.26
C ALA A 60 -0.67 5.84 10.75
N ASN A 61 -0.91 7.09 11.16
CA ASN A 61 -0.75 7.50 12.56
C ASN A 61 -1.74 6.78 13.48
N GLU A 62 -3.02 6.69 13.11
CA GLU A 62 -4.03 6.01 13.92
C GLU A 62 -3.79 4.49 13.97
N LEU A 63 -3.37 3.89 12.86
CA LEU A 63 -2.96 2.48 12.82
C LEU A 63 -1.79 2.22 13.79
N ALA A 64 -0.73 3.04 13.74
CA ALA A 64 0.41 2.88 14.64
C ALA A 64 0.00 3.04 16.12
N LYS A 65 -0.88 4.00 16.42
CA LYS A 65 -1.45 4.21 17.75
C LYS A 65 -2.24 2.99 18.22
N HIS A 66 -3.08 2.39 17.37
CA HIS A 66 -3.78 1.14 17.69
C HIS A 66 -2.83 -0.03 17.98
N LEU A 67 -1.65 -0.04 17.35
CA LEU A 67 -0.60 -1.03 17.60
C LEU A 67 0.25 -0.73 18.84
N GLY A 68 0.06 0.43 19.48
CA GLY A 68 0.84 0.88 20.64
C GLY A 68 2.24 1.40 20.28
N VAL A 69 2.46 1.82 19.03
CA VAL A 69 3.75 2.28 18.50
C VAL A 69 3.62 3.65 17.82
N LYS A 70 4.74 4.26 17.42
CA LYS A 70 4.75 5.49 16.61
C LYS A 70 4.79 5.16 15.12
N ALA A 71 4.12 5.95 14.29
CA ALA A 71 4.33 5.89 12.85
C ALA A 71 5.67 6.57 12.49
N ASP A 72 6.51 5.87 11.75
CA ASP A 72 7.72 6.40 11.13
C ASP A 72 7.46 6.48 9.62
N LEU A 73 6.98 7.64 9.18
CA LEU A 73 6.58 7.88 7.80
C LEU A 73 7.84 8.01 6.92
N LYS A 74 7.91 7.22 5.86
CA LYS A 74 9.02 7.17 4.90
C LYS A 74 8.54 7.61 3.50
N PRO A 75 8.47 8.92 3.22
CA PRO A 75 8.21 9.43 1.88
C PRO A 75 9.17 8.81 0.85
N THR A 76 8.62 8.22 -0.20
CA THR A 76 9.37 7.57 -1.28
C THR A 76 8.53 7.51 -2.54
N LYS A 77 9.18 7.66 -3.69
CA LYS A 77 8.53 7.50 -5.00
C LYS A 77 8.00 6.08 -5.18
N TRP A 78 6.87 5.96 -5.87
CA TRP A 78 6.25 4.68 -6.19
C TRP A 78 7.25 3.62 -6.70
N ASP A 79 8.10 3.97 -7.68
CA ASP A 79 9.06 3.06 -8.32
C ASP A 79 10.00 2.34 -7.34
N GLY A 80 10.31 2.95 -6.19
CA GLY A 80 11.20 2.39 -5.16
C GLY A 80 10.48 1.80 -3.95
N MET A 81 9.16 1.96 -3.87
CA MET A 81 8.39 1.66 -2.67
C MET A 81 8.27 0.16 -2.43
N LEU A 82 7.92 -0.61 -3.45
CA LEU A 82 7.81 -2.07 -3.33
C LEU A 82 9.19 -2.72 -3.07
N ALA A 83 10.26 -2.19 -3.67
CA ALA A 83 11.62 -2.64 -3.35
C ALA A 83 12.03 -2.34 -1.90
N SER A 84 11.54 -1.23 -1.34
CA SER A 84 11.75 -0.89 0.07
C SER A 84 10.99 -1.84 1.01
N LEU A 85 9.82 -2.30 0.59
CA LEU A 85 9.05 -3.34 1.30
C LEU A 85 9.79 -4.68 1.23
N ASP A 86 10.24 -5.10 0.04
CA ASP A 86 11.00 -6.34 -0.16
C ASP A 86 12.27 -6.41 0.69
N SER A 87 12.99 -5.28 0.78
CA SER A 87 14.22 -5.14 1.57
C SER A 87 13.98 -4.86 3.05
N LYS A 88 12.71 -4.86 3.51
CA LYS A 88 12.31 -4.60 4.90
C LYS A 88 12.75 -3.24 5.45
N ARG A 89 12.96 -2.26 4.58
CA ARG A 89 13.22 -0.86 4.96
C ARG A 89 11.95 -0.15 5.42
N ILE A 90 10.80 -0.62 4.93
CA ILE A 90 9.46 -0.28 5.43
C ILE A 90 8.73 -1.57 5.82
N ASP A 91 7.78 -1.48 6.74
CA ASP A 91 6.98 -2.62 7.19
C ASP A 91 5.67 -2.73 6.38
N VAL A 92 5.12 -1.59 5.93
CA VAL A 92 3.84 -1.51 5.22
C VAL A 92 3.85 -0.37 4.20
N VAL A 93 3.06 -0.51 3.13
CA VAL A 93 2.78 0.55 2.15
C VAL A 93 1.34 1.03 2.35
N ILE A 94 1.15 2.33 2.54
CA ILE A 94 -0.16 2.99 2.62
C ILE A 94 -0.14 4.14 1.59
N ASN A 95 -0.53 3.82 0.35
CA ASN A 95 -0.37 4.74 -0.80
C ASN A 95 -1.32 4.43 -1.99
N GLN A 96 -2.63 4.29 -1.74
CA GLN A 96 -3.66 3.96 -2.74
C GLN A 96 -3.27 2.78 -3.67
N VAL A 97 -2.67 1.73 -3.09
CA VAL A 97 -2.15 0.62 -3.89
C VAL A 97 -3.31 -0.20 -4.46
N THR A 98 -3.39 -0.28 -5.78
CA THR A 98 -4.39 -1.11 -6.45
C THR A 98 -4.13 -2.58 -6.14
N ILE A 99 -5.16 -3.28 -5.66
CA ILE A 99 -5.10 -4.72 -5.46
C ILE A 99 -5.20 -5.40 -6.83
N SER A 100 -4.17 -6.15 -7.20
CA SER A 100 -4.14 -6.97 -8.42
C SER A 100 -3.76 -8.41 -8.11
N GLU A 101 -4.20 -9.35 -8.95
CA GLU A 101 -3.85 -10.77 -8.80
C GLU A 101 -2.34 -11.02 -8.90
N GLU A 102 -1.62 -10.21 -9.68
CA GLU A 102 -0.16 -10.27 -9.75
C GLU A 102 0.48 -9.86 -8.42
N ARG A 103 0.03 -8.75 -7.82
CA ARG A 103 0.57 -8.28 -6.53
C ARG A 103 0.20 -9.24 -5.39
N LYS A 104 -1.00 -9.83 -5.39
CA LYS A 104 -1.42 -10.83 -4.39
C LYS A 104 -0.54 -12.09 -4.36
N LYS A 105 0.15 -12.41 -5.47
CA LYS A 105 1.12 -13.52 -5.47
C LYS A 105 2.34 -13.22 -4.62
N LYS A 106 2.67 -11.94 -4.39
CA LYS A 106 3.89 -11.51 -3.71
C LYS A 106 3.64 -10.81 -2.37
N TYR A 107 2.54 -10.09 -2.23
CA TYR A 107 2.24 -9.26 -1.06
C TYR A 107 0.90 -9.64 -0.45
N ASP A 108 0.82 -9.56 0.87
CA ASP A 108 -0.45 -9.61 1.58
C ASP A 108 -1.07 -8.20 1.59
N PHE A 109 -2.39 -8.12 1.43
CA PHE A 109 -3.15 -6.87 1.40
C PHE A 109 -4.11 -6.81 2.59
N SER A 110 -4.36 -5.60 3.08
CA SER A 110 -5.46 -5.36 4.02
C SER A 110 -6.81 -5.52 3.34
N THR A 111 -7.87 -5.48 4.13
CA THR A 111 -9.18 -5.09 3.61
C THR A 111 -9.04 -3.73 2.92
N PRO A 112 -9.64 -3.52 1.72
CA PRO A 112 -9.59 -2.24 1.03
C PRO A 112 -10.15 -1.12 1.90
N TYR A 113 -9.44 0.01 1.96
CA TYR A 113 -9.86 1.20 2.74
C TYR A 113 -10.31 2.37 1.84
N THR A 114 -10.11 2.27 0.52
CA THR A 114 -10.70 3.14 -0.49
C THR A 114 -11.22 2.33 -1.68
N VAL A 115 -12.21 2.89 -2.37
CA VAL A 115 -12.66 2.41 -3.68
C VAL A 115 -12.58 3.59 -4.63
N SER A 116 -11.77 3.48 -5.68
CA SER A 116 -11.58 4.51 -6.69
C SER A 116 -11.80 3.93 -8.09
N GLY A 117 -12.37 4.74 -8.97
CA GLY A 117 -12.56 4.42 -10.38
C GLY A 117 -11.61 5.23 -11.25
N VAL A 118 -11.08 4.62 -12.31
CA VAL A 118 -10.30 5.33 -13.32
C VAL A 118 -11.22 6.31 -14.05
N GLN A 119 -10.83 7.58 -14.10
CA GLN A 119 -11.55 8.63 -14.81
C GLN A 119 -10.65 9.29 -15.86
N ALA A 120 -11.23 9.68 -16.98
CA ALA A 120 -10.54 10.48 -17.98
C ALA A 120 -10.69 11.97 -17.63
N LEU A 121 -9.56 12.67 -17.52
CA LEU A 121 -9.54 14.12 -17.38
C LEU A 121 -9.28 14.75 -18.74
N VAL A 122 -10.10 15.74 -19.10
CA VAL A 122 -9.96 16.51 -20.35
C VAL A 122 -9.72 17.98 -20.05
N LYS A 123 -9.12 18.69 -21.01
CA LYS A 123 -8.97 20.14 -20.93
C LYS A 123 -10.35 20.80 -20.91
N LYS A 124 -10.53 21.85 -20.11
CA LYS A 124 -11.73 22.70 -20.11
C LYS A 124 -12.08 23.14 -21.54
N GLY A 125 -13.35 23.04 -21.92
CA GLY A 125 -13.86 23.26 -23.28
C GLY A 125 -13.98 21.99 -24.13
N ASN A 126 -13.43 20.85 -23.67
CA ASN A 126 -13.57 19.54 -24.32
C ASN A 126 -14.49 18.59 -23.54
N GLU A 127 -15.38 19.14 -22.72
CA GLU A 127 -16.34 18.36 -21.95
C GLU A 127 -17.17 17.47 -22.90
N GLY A 128 -17.31 16.19 -22.56
CA GLY A 128 -18.09 15.24 -23.36
C GLY A 128 -17.42 14.70 -24.63
N VAL A 129 -16.16 15.07 -24.93
CA VAL A 129 -15.39 14.48 -26.04
C VAL A 129 -15.00 13.03 -25.75
N ILE A 130 -14.71 12.72 -24.48
CA ILE A 130 -14.41 11.37 -24.00
C ILE A 130 -15.55 10.98 -23.06
N LYS A 131 -16.40 10.03 -23.48
CA LYS A 131 -17.51 9.50 -22.66
C LYS A 131 -17.29 8.05 -22.29
N THR A 132 -16.57 7.32 -23.15
CA THR A 132 -16.27 5.91 -23.01
C THR A 132 -14.77 5.66 -23.24
N ALA A 133 -14.29 4.50 -22.80
CA ALA A 133 -12.90 4.11 -23.07
C ALA A 133 -12.59 4.01 -24.58
N ALA A 134 -13.60 3.71 -25.42
CA ALA A 134 -13.41 3.61 -26.86
C ALA A 134 -13.04 4.97 -27.49
N ASP A 135 -13.48 6.08 -26.91
CA ASP A 135 -13.21 7.44 -27.41
C ASP A 135 -11.72 7.83 -27.26
N LEU A 136 -10.96 7.07 -26.44
CA LEU A 136 -9.52 7.24 -26.29
C LEU A 136 -8.72 6.69 -27.48
N LYS A 137 -9.35 5.91 -28.37
CA LYS A 137 -8.66 5.31 -29.51
C LYS A 137 -8.05 6.39 -30.41
N GLY A 138 -6.74 6.26 -30.67
CA GLY A 138 -5.98 7.22 -31.49
C GLY A 138 -5.66 8.54 -30.79
N LYS A 139 -6.00 8.71 -29.50
CA LYS A 139 -5.59 9.86 -28.69
C LYS A 139 -4.26 9.57 -27.98
N LYS A 140 -3.50 10.63 -27.69
CA LYS A 140 -2.37 10.54 -26.75
C LYS A 140 -2.93 10.63 -25.33
N VAL A 141 -2.62 9.63 -24.50
CA VAL A 141 -3.12 9.52 -23.11
C VAL A 141 -1.92 9.52 -22.17
N GLY A 142 -1.93 10.42 -21.18
CA GLY A 142 -0.98 10.41 -20.07
C GLY A 142 -1.54 9.62 -18.89
N VAL A 143 -0.71 8.81 -18.24
CA VAL A 143 -1.08 8.04 -17.05
C VAL A 143 0.01 8.16 -15.99
N GLY A 144 -0.38 8.11 -14.73
CA GLY A 144 0.57 7.85 -13.64
C GLY A 144 1.07 6.40 -13.74
N LEU A 145 2.38 6.19 -13.66
CA LEU A 145 2.94 4.85 -13.77
C LEU A 145 2.83 4.12 -12.43
N GLY A 146 2.27 2.91 -12.48
CA GLY A 146 2.55 1.89 -11.48
C GLY A 146 1.62 1.79 -10.27
N HIS A 147 0.62 2.66 -10.06
CA HIS A 147 -0.34 2.54 -8.93
C HIS A 147 -1.18 1.24 -8.92
#